data_AF-A0A932LL74-F1
#
_entry.id   AF-A0A932LL74-F1
#
_cell.length_a   1.000
_cell.length_b   1.000
_cell.length_c   1.000
_cell.angle_alpha   90.00
_cell.angle_beta   90.00
_cell.angle_gamma   90.00
#
_symmetry.space_group_name_H-M   'P 1'
#
loop_
_entity.id
_entity.type
_entity.pdbx_description
1 polymer ?
#
loop_
_entity_poly.entity_id
_entity_poly.type
_entity_poly.pdbx_seq_one_letter_code
_entity_poly.pdbx_strand_id
1 'polypeptide(L)'
;MALIVLTFLFVVALGLLATGVFLVWLKADRAADQQQTTAQQVQQLTSTVRALESQIAQLVKASSPAPSQVSSIAVAPPPVVAPAPAAAPEEEITPELLVVMAAAVTVFLGKTVRIRSAKRLQSPYEIVNPWAQQGRVFVQASHNLR
;
A
#
# COMPACT_ATOMS: atom_id res chain seq x y z
N MET A 1 -5.27 45.74 -45.85
CA MET A 1 -4.32 45.16 -44.87
C MET A 1 -4.95 44.99 -43.49
N ALA A 2 -5.41 46.05 -42.81
CA ALA A 2 -5.95 45.96 -41.44
C ALA A 2 -7.15 45.00 -41.26
N LEU A 3 -8.10 44.99 -42.19
CA LEU A 3 -9.28 44.10 -42.13
C LEU A 3 -8.90 42.61 -42.18
N ILE A 4 -7.92 42.25 -43.02
CA ILE A 4 -7.43 40.88 -43.18
C ILE A 4 -6.76 40.40 -41.89
N VAL A 5 -5.94 41.27 -41.26
CA VAL A 5 -5.29 40.96 -39.99
C VAL A 5 -6.30 40.75 -38.86
N LEU A 6 -7.35 41.58 -38.79
CA LEU A 6 -8.41 41.43 -37.79
C LEU A 6 -9.18 40.11 -37.95
N THR A 7 -9.53 39.73 -39.18
CA THR A 7 -10.21 38.45 -39.45
C THR A 7 -9.34 37.25 -39.08
N PHE A 8 -8.02 37.33 -39.34
CA PHE A 8 -7.10 36.26 -39.01
C PHE A 8 -6.97 36.09 -37.49
N LEU A 9 -6.83 37.18 -36.74
CA LEU A 9 -6.80 37.15 -35.27
C LEU A 9 -8.08 36.58 -34.66
N PHE A 10 -9.24 36.92 -35.24
CA PHE A 10 -10.52 36.39 -34.77
C PHE A 10 -10.63 34.88 -34.96
N VAL A 11 -10.22 34.37 -36.12
CA VAL A 11 -10.20 32.91 -36.40
C VAL A 11 -9.23 32.19 -35.45
N VAL A 12 -8.05 32.76 -35.19
CA VAL A 12 -7.09 32.19 -34.22
C VAL A 12 -7.67 32.18 -32.81
N ALA A 13 -8.29 33.27 -32.37
CA ALA A 13 -8.92 33.35 -31.05
C ALA A 13 -10.04 32.33 -30.87
N LEU A 14 -10.89 32.14 -31.89
CA LEU A 14 -11.92 31.10 -31.90
C LEU A 14 -11.34 29.69 -31.87
N GLY A 15 -10.25 29.44 -32.61
CA GLY A 15 -9.55 28.15 -32.59
C GLY A 15 -8.95 27.83 -31.21
N LEU A 16 -8.37 28.82 -30.54
CA LEU A 16 -7.84 28.68 -29.17
C LEU A 16 -8.96 28.46 -28.15
N LEU A 17 -10.10 29.14 -28.28
CA LEU A 17 -11.26 28.89 -27.43
C LEU A 17 -11.83 27.48 -27.64
N ALA A 18 -12.00 27.04 -28.87
CA ALA A 18 -12.54 25.72 -29.19
C ALA A 18 -11.62 24.60 -28.67
N THR A 19 -10.31 24.72 -28.87
CA THR A 19 -9.33 23.75 -28.35
C THR A 19 -9.26 23.76 -26.83
N GLY A 20 -9.35 24.93 -26.19
CA GLY A 20 -9.42 25.05 -24.73
C GLY A 20 -10.65 24.32 -24.16
N VAL A 21 -11.83 24.56 -24.74
CA VAL A 21 -13.07 23.87 -24.34
C VAL A 21 -12.97 22.37 -24.56
N PHE A 22 -12.42 21.94 -25.71
CA PHE A 22 -12.24 20.52 -26.03
C PHE A 22 -11.33 19.80 -25.02
N LEU A 23 -10.23 20.43 -24.60
CA LEU A 23 -9.33 19.88 -23.58
C LEU A 23 -9.99 19.78 -22.20
N VAL A 24 -10.80 20.78 -21.81
CA VAL A 24 -11.56 20.74 -20.55
C VAL A 24 -12.58 19.61 -20.57
N TRP A 25 -13.30 19.43 -21.68
CA TRP A 25 -14.28 18.37 -21.85
C TRP A 25 -13.65 16.98 -21.74
N LEU A 26 -12.51 16.75 -22.40
CA LEU A 26 -11.76 15.49 -22.32
C LEU A 26 -11.26 15.15 -20.91
N LYS A 27 -10.93 16.17 -20.10
CA LYS A 27 -10.53 15.96 -18.70
C LYS A 27 -11.72 15.71 -17.78
N ALA A 28 -12.86 16.37 -18.04
CA ALA A 28 -14.07 16.21 -17.26
C ALA A 28 -14.64 14.80 -17.38
N ASP A 29 -14.68 14.23 -18.59
CA ASP A 29 -15.12 12.84 -18.82
C ASP A 29 -14.25 11.85 -18.04
N ARG A 30 -12.93 11.98 -18.14
CA ARG A 30 -12.00 11.10 -17.41
C ARG A 30 -12.12 11.21 -15.90
N ALA A 31 -12.46 12.40 -15.39
CA ALA A 31 -12.66 12.61 -13.96
C ALA A 31 -13.94 11.90 -13.46
N ALA A 32 -15.02 11.93 -14.25
CA ALA A 32 -16.25 11.24 -13.93
C ALA A 32 -16.04 9.71 -13.85
N ASP A 33 -15.31 9.13 -14.80
CA ASP A 33 -14.99 7.70 -14.81
C ASP A 33 -14.14 7.27 -13.60
N GLN A 34 -13.14 8.09 -13.23
CA GLN A 34 -12.33 7.83 -12.04
C GLN A 34 -13.17 7.90 -10.75
N GLN A 35 -14.08 8.89 -10.64
CA GLN A 35 -14.96 9.01 -9.49
C GLN A 35 -15.85 7.78 -9.33
N GLN A 36 -16.42 7.26 -10.42
CA GLN A 36 -17.22 6.03 -10.37
C GLN A 36 -16.42 4.82 -9.88
N THR A 37 -15.19 4.65 -10.36
CA THR A 37 -14.31 3.54 -9.94
C THR A 37 -13.98 3.63 -8.45
N THR A 38 -13.63 4.83 -7.96
CA THR A 38 -13.34 5.03 -6.52
C THR A 38 -14.56 4.78 -5.65
N ALA A 39 -15.75 5.24 -6.07
CA ALA A 39 -17.00 4.98 -5.36
C ALA A 39 -17.28 3.47 -5.26
N GLN A 40 -17.06 2.72 -6.34
CA GLN A 40 -17.20 1.26 -6.34
C GLN A 40 -16.21 0.59 -5.38
N GLN A 41 -14.94 1.01 -5.37
CA GLN A 41 -13.92 0.49 -4.45
C GLN A 41 -14.30 0.74 -2.99
N VAL A 42 -14.75 1.95 -2.66
CA VAL A 42 -15.21 2.29 -1.31
C VAL A 42 -16.39 1.43 -0.90
N GLN A 43 -17.33 1.18 -1.81
CA GLN A 43 -18.50 0.35 -1.55
C GLN A 43 -18.13 -1.13 -1.32
N GLN A 44 -17.17 -1.66 -2.09
CA GLN A 44 -16.62 -2.99 -1.89
C GLN A 44 -15.88 -3.11 -0.55
N LEU A 45 -15.03 -2.13 -0.20
CA LEU A 45 -14.36 -2.13 1.09
C LEU A 45 -15.38 -2.10 2.23
N THR A 46 -16.39 -1.24 2.13
CA THR A 46 -17.46 -1.13 3.13
C THR A 46 -18.22 -2.45 3.31
N SER A 47 -18.52 -3.16 2.23
CA SER A 47 -19.21 -4.46 2.32
C SER A 47 -18.34 -5.55 2.95
N THR A 48 -17.05 -5.60 2.62
CA THR A 48 -16.09 -6.54 3.24
C THR A 48 -15.91 -6.28 4.73
N VAL A 49 -15.85 -5.01 5.15
CA VAL A 49 -15.75 -4.64 6.56
C VAL A 49 -17.00 -5.10 7.33
N ARG A 50 -18.20 -4.85 6.80
CA ARG A 50 -19.44 -5.37 7.41
C ARG A 50 -19.47 -6.89 7.50
N ALA A 51 -18.99 -7.59 6.47
CA ALA A 51 -18.95 -9.05 6.48
C ALA A 51 -18.02 -9.56 7.59
N LEU A 52 -16.83 -8.98 7.72
CA LEU A 52 -15.89 -9.31 8.79
C LEU A 52 -16.46 -8.99 10.17
N GLU A 53 -17.09 -7.83 10.34
CA GLU A 53 -17.75 -7.44 11.59
C GLU A 53 -18.84 -8.46 11.99
N SER A 54 -19.62 -8.93 11.01
CA SER A 54 -20.63 -9.97 11.25
C SER A 54 -20.05 -11.32 11.66
N GLN A 55 -18.90 -11.71 11.10
CA GLN A 55 -18.19 -12.93 11.49
C GLN A 55 -17.63 -12.81 12.90
N ILE A 56 -17.07 -11.65 13.26
CA ILE A 56 -16.58 -11.39 14.61
C ILE A 56 -17.73 -11.44 15.61
N ALA A 57 -18.87 -10.80 15.32
CA ALA A 57 -20.05 -10.86 16.18
C ALA A 57 -20.57 -12.30 16.38
N GLN A 58 -20.52 -13.12 15.33
CA GLN A 58 -20.84 -14.55 15.42
C GLN A 58 -19.83 -15.32 16.28
N LEU A 59 -18.52 -15.11 16.09
CA LEU A 59 -17.49 -15.74 16.90
C LEU A 59 -17.59 -15.34 18.38
N VAL A 60 -17.82 -14.06 18.68
CA VAL A 60 -17.99 -13.58 20.06
C VAL A 60 -19.25 -14.17 20.69
N LYS A 61 -20.35 -14.27 19.95
CA LYS A 61 -21.59 -14.92 20.43
C LYS A 61 -21.40 -16.42 20.66
N ALA A 62 -20.64 -17.09 19.80
CA ALA A 62 -20.27 -18.51 19.96
C ALA A 62 -19.22 -18.73 21.07
N SER A 63 -18.43 -17.71 21.42
CA SER A 63 -17.33 -17.76 22.39
C SER A 63 -17.70 -17.22 23.79
N SER A 64 -18.98 -16.92 24.07
CA SER A 64 -19.40 -16.53 25.43
C SER A 64 -19.37 -17.74 26.39
N PRO A 65 -18.82 -17.62 27.61
CA PRO A 65 -18.11 -18.71 28.29
C PRO A 65 -18.99 -19.54 29.22
N ALA A 66 -18.85 -20.87 29.15
CA ALA A 66 -19.03 -21.75 30.31
C ALA A 66 -17.65 -21.93 30.98
N PRO A 67 -17.53 -21.78 32.31
CA PRO A 67 -16.25 -21.85 32.99
C PRO A 67 -15.81 -23.31 33.05
N SER A 68 -14.62 -23.63 32.56
CA SER A 68 -13.97 -24.90 32.87
C SER A 68 -12.50 -24.66 33.10
N GLN A 69 -12.21 -24.73 34.40
CA GLN A 69 -10.92 -24.83 35.03
C GLN A 69 -10.06 -25.87 34.32
N VAL A 70 -8.85 -25.49 33.94
CA VAL A 70 -7.75 -26.46 33.85
C VAL A 70 -6.50 -25.81 34.45
N SER A 71 -6.25 -26.24 35.69
CA SER A 71 -4.97 -26.48 36.34
C SER A 71 -3.81 -25.52 36.09
N SER A 72 -3.50 -24.78 37.17
CA SER A 72 -2.17 -24.57 37.75
C SER A 72 -1.03 -25.25 36.98
N ILE A 73 -0.33 -24.46 36.17
CA ILE A 73 1.01 -24.82 35.68
C ILE A 73 1.97 -24.49 36.80
N ALA A 74 2.47 -25.55 37.43
CA ALA A 74 3.52 -25.50 38.43
C ALA A 74 4.78 -24.87 37.85
N VAL A 75 5.31 -23.87 38.57
CA VAL A 75 6.63 -23.27 38.35
C VAL A 75 7.71 -24.27 38.77
N ALA A 76 8.61 -24.59 37.84
CA ALA A 76 9.87 -25.32 38.06
C ALA A 76 10.89 -24.91 36.95
N PRO A 77 12.21 -24.98 37.19
CA PRO A 77 13.20 -23.92 36.94
C PRO A 77 13.75 -23.84 35.50
N PRO A 78 14.54 -22.80 35.17
CA PRO A 78 14.97 -22.52 33.79
C PRO A 78 16.05 -23.50 33.32
N PRO A 79 15.91 -24.12 32.13
CA PRO A 79 17.02 -24.70 31.43
C PRO A 79 17.61 -23.66 30.45
N VAL A 80 18.77 -23.15 30.86
CA VAL A 80 19.99 -22.96 30.04
C VAL A 80 19.81 -22.41 28.62
N VAL A 81 20.34 -21.19 28.45
CA VAL A 81 20.70 -20.54 27.19
C VAL A 81 21.31 -21.54 26.21
N ALA A 82 20.55 -21.91 25.17
CA ALA A 82 21.08 -22.57 23.99
C ALA A 82 21.65 -21.52 23.01
N PRO A 83 22.72 -21.85 22.25
CA PRO A 83 23.50 -20.87 21.51
C PRO A 83 22.69 -20.21 20.39
N ALA A 84 22.93 -18.92 20.18
CA ALA A 84 22.42 -18.17 19.04
C ALA A 84 22.61 -18.97 17.73
N PRO A 85 21.59 -19.07 16.87
CA PRO A 85 21.75 -19.68 15.56
C PRO A 85 22.86 -18.93 14.82
N ALA A 86 23.90 -19.66 14.42
CA ALA A 86 24.94 -19.16 13.55
C ALA A 86 24.27 -18.52 12.31
N ALA A 87 24.67 -17.29 12.00
CA ALA A 87 24.19 -16.55 10.85
C ALA A 87 24.28 -17.43 9.60
N ALA A 88 23.12 -17.78 9.05
CA ALA A 88 23.04 -18.41 7.74
C ALA A 88 23.74 -17.50 6.72
N PRO A 89 24.47 -18.07 5.74
CA PRO A 89 25.13 -17.27 4.72
C PRO A 89 24.07 -16.38 4.04
N GLU A 90 24.25 -15.06 4.12
CA GLU A 90 23.45 -14.11 3.35
C GLU A 90 23.69 -14.41 1.88
N GLU A 91 22.78 -15.14 1.26
CA GLU A 91 22.81 -15.39 -0.17
C GLU A 91 22.52 -14.05 -0.85
N GLU A 92 23.59 -13.36 -1.23
CA GLU A 92 23.57 -12.03 -1.82
C GLU A 92 22.65 -12.00 -3.05
N ILE A 93 21.90 -10.92 -3.18
CA ILE A 93 21.07 -10.67 -4.35
C ILE A 93 21.99 -10.51 -5.55
N THR A 94 21.78 -11.31 -6.59
CA THR A 94 22.63 -11.27 -7.77
C THR A 94 22.55 -9.89 -8.46
N PRO A 95 23.63 -9.42 -9.08
CA PRO A 95 23.66 -8.10 -9.71
C PRO A 95 22.63 -7.95 -10.83
N GLU A 96 22.29 -9.03 -11.54
CA GLU A 96 21.25 -9.04 -12.56
C GLU A 96 19.88 -8.69 -11.96
N LEU A 97 19.58 -9.25 -10.78
CA LEU A 97 18.31 -8.99 -10.10
C LEU A 97 18.25 -7.56 -9.55
N LEU A 98 19.38 -7.01 -9.10
CA LEU A 98 19.47 -5.59 -8.71
C LEU A 98 19.16 -4.65 -9.88
N VAL A 99 19.63 -4.94 -11.09
CA VAL A 99 19.34 -4.15 -12.29
C VAL A 99 17.85 -4.22 -12.65
N VAL A 100 17.27 -5.42 -12.61
CA VAL A 100 15.83 -5.61 -12.86
C VAL A 100 14.98 -4.85 -11.83
N MET A 101 15.35 -4.93 -10.54
CA MET A 101 14.67 -4.18 -9.48
C MET A 101 14.83 -2.66 -9.68
N ALA A 102 16.02 -2.18 -10.04
CA ALA A 102 16.24 -0.76 -10.30
C ALA A 102 15.42 -0.26 -11.50
N ALA A 103 15.32 -1.05 -12.58
CA ALA A 103 14.48 -0.73 -13.73
C ALA A 103 12.99 -0.69 -13.34
N ALA A 104 12.50 -1.68 -12.60
CA ALA A 104 11.12 -1.72 -12.14
C ALA A 104 10.79 -0.52 -11.22
N VAL A 105 11.68 -0.20 -10.27
CA VAL A 105 11.50 0.93 -9.35
C VAL A 105 11.52 2.27 -10.09
N THR A 106 12.42 2.46 -11.07
CA THR A 106 12.50 3.70 -11.84
C THR A 106 11.31 3.87 -12.79
N VAL A 107 10.75 2.79 -13.33
CA VAL A 107 9.52 2.81 -14.13
C VAL A 107 8.32 3.20 -13.26
N PHE A 108 8.21 2.65 -12.03
CA PHE A 108 7.03 2.86 -11.20
C PHE A 108 7.07 4.15 -10.37
N LEU A 109 8.24 4.55 -9.85
CA LEU A 109 8.38 5.72 -8.97
C LEU A 109 9.07 6.93 -9.66
N GLY A 110 9.62 6.75 -10.87
CA GLY A 110 10.33 7.79 -11.61
C GLY A 110 11.83 7.91 -11.29
N LYS A 111 12.51 8.86 -11.94
CA LYS A 111 13.99 8.94 -11.93
C LYS A 111 14.63 9.35 -10.60
N THR A 112 13.86 9.82 -9.62
CA THR A 112 14.38 10.41 -8.38
C THR A 112 14.59 9.40 -7.27
N VAL A 113 14.27 8.12 -7.49
CA VAL A 113 14.38 7.09 -6.47
C VAL A 113 15.75 6.43 -6.50
N ARG A 114 16.36 6.36 -5.31
CA ARG A 114 17.62 5.65 -5.06
C ARG A 114 17.35 4.47 -4.13
N ILE A 115 17.70 3.26 -4.58
CA ILE A 115 17.66 2.06 -3.75
C ILE A 115 18.83 2.14 -2.77
N ARG A 116 18.55 2.19 -1.45
CA ARG A 116 19.59 2.27 -0.41
C ARG A 116 20.04 0.90 0.08
N SER A 117 19.12 -0.04 0.19
CA SER A 117 19.39 -1.40 0.61
C SER A 117 18.39 -2.35 -0.04
N ALA A 118 18.86 -3.53 -0.42
CA ALA A 118 18.05 -4.64 -0.87
C ALA A 118 18.49 -5.86 -0.06
N LYS A 119 17.57 -6.48 0.67
CA LYS A 119 17.83 -7.67 1.46
C LYS A 119 16.88 -8.78 1.04
N ARG A 120 17.42 -9.96 0.78
CA ARG A 120 16.62 -11.15 0.50
C ARG A 120 16.10 -11.70 1.81
N LEU A 121 14.78 -11.81 1.93
CA LEU A 121 14.12 -12.46 3.06
C LEU A 121 14.14 -13.97 2.79
N GLN A 122 14.80 -14.74 3.66
CA GLN A 122 14.86 -16.19 3.56
C GLN A 122 13.66 -16.80 4.30
N SER A 123 12.86 -17.54 3.54
CA SER A 123 11.77 -18.44 3.96
C SER A 123 10.35 -17.84 4.12
N PRO A 124 9.30 -18.62 3.77
CA PRO A 124 7.90 -18.31 4.10
C PRO A 124 7.56 -18.41 5.61
N TYR A 125 8.50 -18.83 6.46
CA TYR A 125 8.28 -19.16 7.87
C TYR A 125 9.18 -18.36 8.82
N GLU A 126 9.73 -17.23 8.37
CA GLU A 126 10.28 -16.25 9.30
C GLU A 126 9.08 -15.69 10.08
N ILE A 127 8.88 -16.21 11.30
CA ILE A 127 7.71 -16.04 12.19
C ILE A 127 7.32 -14.56 12.37
N VAL A 128 8.22 -13.65 12.02
CA VAL A 128 8.02 -12.22 12.12
C VAL A 128 8.50 -11.53 10.83
N ASN A 129 7.57 -11.12 9.97
CA ASN A 129 7.87 -10.26 8.82
C ASN A 129 8.37 -8.89 9.33
N PRO A 130 9.60 -8.46 9.01
CA PRO A 130 10.15 -7.21 9.50
C PRO A 130 9.38 -5.97 9.02
N TRP A 131 8.77 -6.01 7.83
CA TRP A 131 7.91 -4.92 7.37
C TRP A 131 6.59 -4.85 8.14
N ALA A 132 6.04 -6.00 8.54
CA ALA A 132 4.87 -6.03 9.40
C ALA A 132 5.17 -5.42 10.78
N GLN A 133 6.35 -5.68 11.34
CA GLN A 133 6.78 -5.06 12.60
C GLN A 133 7.01 -3.55 12.45
N GLN A 134 7.72 -3.13 11.40
CA GLN A 134 7.94 -1.71 11.11
C GLN A 134 6.61 -0.94 10.97
N GLY A 135 5.64 -1.53 10.26
CA GLY A 135 4.32 -0.94 10.08
C GLY A 135 3.56 -0.79 11.41
N ARG A 136 3.61 -1.81 12.28
CA ARG A 136 2.99 -1.75 13.61
C ARG A 136 3.61 -0.64 14.46
N VAL A 137 4.94 -0.51 14.45
CA VAL A 137 5.64 0.55 15.18
C VAL A 137 5.24 1.93 14.63
N PHE A 138 5.16 2.11 13.31
CA PHE A 138 4.78 3.40 12.72
C PHE A 138 3.36 3.82 13.11
N VAL A 139 2.39 2.90 13.04
CA VAL A 139 0.98 3.17 13.42
C VAL A 139 0.87 3.42 14.92
N GLN A 140 1.54 2.62 15.75
CA GLN A 140 1.52 2.82 17.21
C GLN A 140 2.19 4.14 17.61
N ALA A 141 3.30 4.49 16.97
CA ALA A 141 4.03 5.73 17.21
C ALA A 141 3.25 6.97 16.73
N SER A 142 2.48 6.89 15.63
CA SER A 142 1.68 8.02 15.16
C SER A 142 0.58 8.42 16.15
N HIS A 143 0.09 7.48 16.95
CA HIS A 143 -0.89 7.75 18.01
C HIS A 143 -0.25 8.18 19.34
N ASN A 144 1.08 8.13 19.46
CA ASN A 144 1.84 8.52 20.63
C ASN A 144 2.68 9.78 20.35
N LEU A 145 2.09 10.75 19.65
CA LEU A 145 2.61 12.11 19.53
C LEU A 145 2.17 12.89 20.77
N ARG A 146 2.92 12.74 21.86
CA ARG A 146 2.73 13.53 23.08
C ARG A 146 3.60 14.77 23.06
#